data_AF-A0A968P8Z2-F1
#
_entry.id   AF-A0A968P8Z2-F1
#
_cell.length_a   1.000
_cell.length_b   1.000
_cell.length_c   1.000
_cell.angle_alpha   90.00
_cell.angle_beta   90.00
_cell.angle_gamma   90.00
#
_symmetry.space_group_name_H-M   'P 1'
#
loop_
_entity.id
_entity.type
_entity.pdbx_description
1 polymer ?
#
loop_
_entity_poly.entity_id
_entity_poly.type
_entity_poly.pdbx_seq_one_letter_code
_entity_poly.pdbx_strand_id
1 'polypeptide(L)'
;MNFLADREAPPSDVYRLPKLPYLRLRATLTARAPAHLPAYKGSLLRGAFGHALRRSVCAMGPEQPCASCSLRAACIHTRLFETLIEGEPPPFLHGLPTAPRPYVFEPEGMERELAEGAELGFDLLLFGQAVGLQAFAVLALERMAAALGTG
;
A
#
# COMPACT_ATOMS: atom_id res chain seq x y z
N MET A 1 29.22 -34.74 41.62
CA MET A 1 28.11 -33.86 42.02
C MET A 1 27.91 -32.83 40.92
N ASN A 2 26.77 -32.97 40.25
CA ASN A 2 26.10 -32.15 39.23
C ASN A 2 26.88 -31.10 38.41
N PHE A 3 27.04 -31.45 37.13
CA PHE A 3 26.73 -30.60 35.98
C PHE A 3 25.28 -30.08 36.05
N LEU A 4 25.05 -28.91 35.44
CA LEU A 4 23.77 -28.24 35.15
C LEU A 4 23.19 -27.34 36.26
N ALA A 5 23.54 -26.06 36.24
CA ALA A 5 22.63 -24.95 36.57
C ALA A 5 23.26 -23.58 36.27
N ASP A 6 23.59 -23.31 35.00
CA ASP A 6 23.65 -21.93 34.51
C ASP A 6 23.06 -21.93 33.10
N ARG A 7 21.73 -21.96 33.06
CA ARG A 7 20.97 -21.52 31.88
C ARG A 7 20.64 -20.06 32.14
N GLU A 8 21.43 -19.16 31.58
CA GLU A 8 21.03 -17.76 31.40
C GLU A 8 19.60 -17.73 30.86
N ALA A 9 18.72 -17.02 31.56
CA ALA A 9 17.36 -16.80 31.11
C ALA A 9 17.40 -16.09 29.75
N PRO A 10 16.60 -16.49 28.75
CA PRO A 10 16.55 -15.79 27.48
C PRO A 10 16.15 -14.32 27.71
N PRO A 11 16.70 -13.36 26.93
CA PRO A 11 16.36 -11.95 27.08
C PRO A 11 14.84 -11.76 27.02
N SER A 12 14.31 -11.00 27.98
CA SER A 12 12.90 -10.96 28.38
C SER A 12 11.93 -10.36 27.38
N ASP A 13 12.33 -10.04 26.15
CA ASP A 13 11.45 -9.45 25.14
C ASP A 13 11.56 -10.16 23.80
N VAL A 14 11.16 -11.44 23.76
CA VAL A 14 10.84 -12.09 22.49
C VAL A 14 9.57 -11.43 21.95
N TYR A 15 9.74 -10.42 21.09
CA TYR A 15 8.63 -9.80 20.37
C TYR A 15 7.95 -10.87 19.51
N ARG A 16 6.79 -11.36 19.98
CA ARG A 16 5.99 -12.28 19.19
C ARG A 16 5.26 -11.48 18.13
N LEU A 17 5.68 -11.65 16.88
CA LEU A 17 4.96 -11.11 15.75
C LEU A 17 3.49 -11.58 15.81
N PRO A 18 2.52 -10.65 15.85
CA PRO A 18 1.13 -11.02 15.81
C PRO A 18 0.83 -11.74 14.49
N LYS A 19 -0.20 -12.60 14.50
CA LYS A 19 -0.73 -13.15 13.24
C LYS A 19 -1.28 -12.00 12.41
N LEU A 20 -0.51 -11.56 11.43
CA LEU A 20 -0.86 -10.45 10.55
C LEU A 20 -1.51 -11.03 9.29
N PRO A 21 -2.83 -10.85 9.07
CA PRO A 21 -3.44 -11.27 7.83
C PRO A 21 -2.82 -10.48 6.68
N TYR A 22 -2.61 -11.14 5.55
CA TYR A 22 -2.15 -10.51 4.32
C TYR A 22 -2.93 -11.05 3.13
N LEU A 23 -3.00 -10.25 2.07
CA LEU A 23 -3.59 -10.60 0.80
C LEU A 23 -2.65 -10.19 -0.31
N ARG A 24 -2.43 -11.06 -1.29
CA ARG A 24 -1.72 -10.75 -2.52
C ARG A 24 -2.72 -10.65 -3.67
N LEU A 25 -2.76 -9.49 -4.31
CA LEU A 25 -3.51 -9.26 -5.55
C LEU A 25 -2.50 -9.17 -6.69
N ARG A 26 -2.58 -10.08 -7.66
CA ARG A 26 -1.78 -10.02 -8.88
C ARG A 26 -2.56 -9.26 -9.96
N ALA A 27 -1.94 -8.25 -10.54
CA ALA A 27 -2.51 -7.48 -11.64
C ALA A 27 -1.59 -7.52 -12.85
N THR A 28 -2.18 -7.66 -14.03
CA THR A 28 -1.51 -7.60 -15.32
C THR A 28 -2.21 -6.57 -16.18
N LEU A 29 -1.50 -5.52 -16.56
CA LEU A 29 -2.01 -4.47 -17.43
C LEU A 29 -1.46 -4.66 -18.84
N THR A 30 -2.30 -4.49 -19.86
CA THR A 30 -1.86 -4.48 -21.26
C THR A 30 -1.70 -3.05 -21.75
N ALA A 31 -0.53 -2.71 -22.28
CA ALA A 31 -0.26 -1.41 -22.88
C ALA A 31 -1.12 -1.21 -24.14
N ARG A 32 -1.90 -0.12 -24.17
CA ARG A 32 -2.75 0.23 -25.33
C ARG A 32 -2.03 1.08 -26.38
N ALA A 33 -0.84 1.56 -26.04
CA ALA A 33 0.05 2.33 -26.90
C ALA A 33 1.48 2.17 -26.34
N PRO A 34 2.52 2.47 -27.14
CA PRO A 34 3.88 2.49 -26.64
C PRO A 34 4.04 3.45 -25.45
N ALA A 35 4.73 3.01 -24.40
CA ALA A 35 4.90 3.80 -23.18
C ALA A 35 6.32 3.69 -22.63
N HIS A 36 6.78 4.78 -22.00
CA HIS A 36 8.05 4.83 -21.28
C HIS A 36 7.82 4.95 -19.79
N LEU A 37 8.22 3.92 -19.04
CA LEU A 37 8.12 3.84 -17.60
C LEU A 37 9.32 4.52 -16.92
N PRO A 38 9.12 5.13 -15.74
CA PRO A 38 10.23 5.61 -14.92
C PRO A 38 11.05 4.43 -14.42
N ALA A 39 12.31 4.70 -14.04
CA ALA A 39 13.20 3.67 -13.48
C ALA A 39 12.62 3.01 -12.22
N TYR A 40 11.84 3.76 -11.44
CA TYR A 40 11.19 3.27 -10.22
C TYR A 40 9.70 3.01 -10.45
N LYS A 41 9.35 1.84 -11.02
CA LYS A 41 7.96 1.44 -11.27
C LYS A 41 7.07 1.51 -10.02
N GLY A 42 7.63 1.24 -8.84
CA GLY A 42 6.89 1.32 -7.57
C GLY A 42 6.33 2.72 -7.28
N SER A 43 7.05 3.80 -7.63
CA SER A 43 6.54 5.16 -7.42
C SER A 43 5.43 5.52 -8.41
N LEU A 44 5.55 5.07 -9.67
CA LEU A 44 4.50 5.17 -10.69
C LEU A 44 3.23 4.46 -10.23
N LEU A 45 3.33 3.17 -9.89
CA LEU A 45 2.18 2.37 -9.45
C LEU A 45 1.52 2.97 -8.21
N ARG A 46 2.32 3.35 -7.20
CA ARG A 46 1.80 3.99 -5.99
C ARG A 46 1.06 5.29 -6.29
N GLY A 47 1.62 6.15 -7.15
CA GLY A 47 1.03 7.42 -7.52
C GLY A 47 -0.29 7.24 -8.27
N ALA A 48 -0.28 6.39 -9.30
CA ALA A 48 -1.45 6.11 -10.13
C ALA A 48 -2.57 5.42 -9.32
N PHE A 49 -2.23 4.44 -8.49
CA PHE A 49 -3.16 3.79 -7.57
C PHE A 49 -3.76 4.77 -6.57
N GLY A 50 -2.93 5.59 -5.93
CA GLY A 50 -3.38 6.58 -4.94
C GLY A 50 -4.37 7.58 -5.53
N HIS A 51 -4.06 8.08 -6.72
CA HIS A 51 -4.93 9.01 -7.45
C HIS A 51 -6.25 8.34 -7.85
N ALA A 52 -6.19 7.14 -8.43
CA ALA A 52 -7.37 6.38 -8.82
C ALA A 52 -8.27 6.04 -7.61
N LEU A 53 -7.68 5.57 -6.51
CA LEU A 53 -8.38 5.28 -5.27
C LEU A 53 -9.08 6.53 -4.73
N ARG A 54 -8.34 7.65 -4.62
CA ARG A 54 -8.86 8.92 -4.10
C ARG A 54 -10.07 9.39 -4.90
N ARG A 55 -9.96 9.42 -6.24
CA ARG A 55 -11.07 9.81 -7.12
C ARG A 55 -12.27 8.87 -7.03
N SER A 56 -12.05 7.60 -6.68
CA SER A 56 -13.10 6.60 -6.62
C SER A 56 -13.87 6.60 -5.29
N VAL A 57 -13.21 6.94 -4.17
CA VAL A 57 -13.81 6.75 -2.83
C VAL A 57 -13.98 8.04 -2.02
N CYS A 58 -13.39 9.16 -2.44
CA CYS A 58 -13.48 10.39 -1.65
C CYS A 58 -14.86 11.05 -1.77
N ALA A 59 -15.65 10.99 -0.70
CA ALA A 59 -16.97 11.63 -0.63
C ALA A 59 -16.91 13.17 -0.69
N MET A 60 -15.80 13.77 -0.27
CA MET A 60 -15.61 15.23 -0.27
C MET A 60 -15.05 15.77 -1.61
N GLY A 61 -14.71 14.88 -2.55
CA GLY A 61 -14.01 15.23 -3.78
C GLY A 61 -12.47 15.22 -3.64
N PRO A 62 -11.74 15.09 -4.76
CA PRO A 62 -10.29 14.90 -4.76
C PRO A 62 -9.48 16.12 -4.30
N GLU A 63 -10.05 17.32 -4.33
CA GLU A 63 -9.35 18.55 -3.91
C GLU A 63 -9.32 18.75 -2.38
N GLN A 64 -10.16 18.05 -1.62
CA GLN A 64 -10.25 18.19 -0.15
C GLN A 64 -8.98 17.65 0.54
N PRO A 65 -8.18 18.48 1.25
CA PRO A 65 -7.02 17.97 1.98
C PRO A 65 -7.42 16.93 3.04
N CYS A 66 -6.74 15.77 3.05
CA CYS A 66 -7.07 14.70 4.02
C CYS A 66 -6.75 15.08 5.46
N ALA A 67 -5.70 15.88 5.69
CA ALA A 67 -5.29 16.30 7.02
C ALA A 67 -6.38 17.12 7.75
N SER A 68 -7.19 17.89 7.03
CA SER A 68 -8.29 18.71 7.59
C SER A 68 -9.68 18.14 7.36
N CYS A 69 -9.80 16.93 6.80
CA CYS A 69 -11.09 16.34 6.47
C CYS A 69 -11.78 15.77 7.72
N SER A 70 -13.05 16.11 7.94
CA SER A 70 -13.85 15.60 9.07
C SER A 70 -14.08 14.08 9.04
N LEU A 71 -13.99 13.46 7.87
CA LEU A 71 -14.18 12.01 7.68
C LEU A 71 -12.87 11.21 7.79
N ARG A 72 -11.72 11.87 8.01
CA ARG A 72 -10.39 11.25 7.83
C ARG A 72 -10.16 9.99 8.68
N ALA A 73 -10.75 9.88 9.86
CA ALA A 73 -10.56 8.71 10.74
C ALA A 73 -11.22 7.44 10.18
N ALA A 74 -12.36 7.58 9.50
CA ALA A 74 -13.12 6.46 8.94
C ALA A 74 -12.97 6.31 7.41
N CYS A 75 -12.37 7.29 6.74
CA CYS A 75 -12.25 7.34 5.29
C CYS A 75 -11.43 6.16 4.73
N ILE A 76 -11.94 5.54 3.65
CA ILE A 76 -11.27 4.41 3.00
C ILE A 76 -9.90 4.83 2.44
N HIS A 77 -9.82 6.00 1.80
CA HIS A 77 -8.58 6.50 1.22
C HIS A 77 -7.52 6.75 2.29
N THR A 78 -7.88 7.29 3.46
CA THR A 78 -6.92 7.51 4.53
C THR A 78 -6.48 6.19 5.17
N ARG A 79 -7.40 5.26 5.41
CA ARG A 79 -7.07 3.95 5.99
C ARG A 79 -6.22 3.07 5.08
N LEU A 80 -6.40 3.17 3.76
CA LEU A 80 -5.67 2.34 2.79
C LEU A 80 -4.42 3.03 2.23
N PHE A 81 -4.43 4.37 2.08
CA PHE A 81 -3.39 5.10 1.36
C PHE A 81 -2.68 6.20 2.17
N GLU A 82 -3.36 6.99 3.01
CA GLU A 82 -2.70 8.13 3.72
C GLU A 82 -2.28 7.87 5.17
N THR A 83 -2.79 6.81 5.80
CA THR A 83 -2.39 6.27 7.12
C THR A 83 -2.00 7.32 8.15
N LEU A 84 -2.81 8.38 8.22
CA LEU A 84 -2.63 9.44 9.20
C LEU A 84 -2.73 8.83 10.59
N ILE A 85 -1.83 9.24 11.49
CA ILE A 85 -1.91 8.81 12.89
C ILE A 85 -2.99 9.65 13.56
N GLU A 86 -4.00 8.98 14.10
CA GLU A 86 -5.03 9.60 14.93
C GLU A 86 -4.66 9.44 16.40
N GLY A 87 -4.75 10.52 17.18
CA GLY A 87 -4.41 10.51 18.60
C GLY A 87 -2.91 10.44 18.88
N GLU A 88 -2.56 9.95 20.08
CA GLU A 88 -1.17 9.82 20.51
C GLU A 88 -0.49 8.61 19.83
N PRO A 89 0.62 8.80 19.09
CA PRO A 89 1.32 7.69 18.45
C PRO A 89 1.89 6.73 19.50
N PRO A 90 1.92 5.42 19.22
CA PRO A 90 2.68 4.49 20.06
C PRO A 90 4.16 4.85 20.07
N PRO A 91 4.95 4.40 21.09
CA PRO A 91 6.33 4.82 21.27
C PRO A 91 7.23 4.71 20.03
N PHE A 92 7.04 3.64 19.24
CA PHE A 92 7.80 3.35 18.03
C PHE A 92 7.38 4.20 16.79
N LEU A 93 6.33 5.01 16.89
CA LEU A 93 5.90 5.96 15.86
C LEU A 93 6.03 7.43 16.30
N HIS A 94 6.63 7.72 17.46
CA HIS A 94 6.84 9.10 17.90
C HIS A 94 7.60 9.91 16.85
N GLY A 95 7.10 11.12 16.55
CA GLY A 95 7.69 12.04 15.58
C GLY A 95 7.36 11.73 14.12
N LEU A 96 6.67 10.63 13.82
CA LEU A 96 6.23 10.32 12.45
C LEU A 96 4.83 10.90 12.19
N PRO A 97 4.62 11.59 11.04
CA PRO A 97 3.32 12.15 10.70
C PRO A 97 2.32 11.08 10.23
N THR A 98 2.80 9.90 9.84
CA THR A 98 2.00 8.81 9.30
C THR A 98 2.50 7.46 9.78
N ALA A 99 1.59 6.50 9.92
CA ALA A 99 1.93 5.11 10.16
C ALA A 99 2.42 4.45 8.86
N PRO A 100 3.17 3.34 8.92
CA PRO A 100 3.53 2.57 7.74
C PRO A 100 2.31 2.24 6.88
N ARG A 101 2.45 2.37 5.56
CA ARG A 101 1.40 2.04 4.61
C ARG A 101 1.09 0.53 4.70
N PRO A 102 -0.18 0.10 4.84
CA PRO A 102 -0.54 -1.31 4.97
C PRO A 102 -0.58 -2.01 3.61
N TYR A 103 0.26 -1.59 2.66
CA TYR A 103 0.37 -2.19 1.35
C TYR A 103 1.79 -2.06 0.77
N VAL A 104 2.12 -2.96 -0.15
CA VAL A 104 3.38 -2.95 -0.92
C VAL A 104 3.07 -3.23 -2.38
N PHE A 105 3.68 -2.48 -3.30
CA PHE A 105 3.72 -2.80 -4.71
C PHE A 105 5.01 -3.55 -5.03
N GLU A 106 4.91 -4.69 -5.70
CA GLU A 106 6.04 -5.47 -6.21
C GLU A 106 5.95 -5.50 -7.75
N PRO A 107 6.55 -4.54 -8.46
CA PRO A 107 6.56 -4.51 -9.93
C PRO A 107 7.37 -5.67 -10.51
N GLU A 108 6.89 -6.25 -11.60
CA GLU A 108 7.66 -7.23 -12.37
C GLU A 108 8.61 -6.54 -13.35
N GLY A 109 9.79 -7.17 -13.54
CA GLY A 109 10.76 -6.79 -14.56
C GLY A 109 11.37 -5.39 -14.38
N MET A 110 12.47 -5.11 -15.08
CA MET A 110 13.17 -3.80 -15.04
C MET A 110 12.98 -2.99 -16.32
N GLU A 111 12.21 -3.52 -17.27
CA GLU A 111 11.96 -2.93 -18.59
C GLU A 111 11.27 -1.59 -18.42
N ARG A 112 11.77 -0.60 -19.16
CA ARG A 112 11.21 0.75 -19.14
C ARG A 112 10.41 1.07 -20.38
N GLU A 113 10.58 0.30 -21.44
CA GLU A 113 9.84 0.48 -22.69
C GLU A 113 8.78 -0.61 -22.78
N LEU A 114 7.53 -0.18 -22.94
CA LEU A 114 6.42 -1.05 -23.26
C LEU A 114 6.00 -0.80 -24.70
N ALA A 115 5.99 -1.84 -25.52
CA ALA A 115 5.33 -1.80 -26.82
C ALA A 115 3.81 -1.86 -26.65
N GLU A 116 3.05 -1.46 -27.66
CA GLU A 116 1.63 -1.76 -27.71
C GLU A 116 1.40 -3.27 -27.60
N GLY A 117 0.43 -3.67 -26.76
CA GLY A 117 0.15 -5.07 -26.44
C GLY A 117 1.08 -5.70 -25.40
N ALA A 118 2.18 -5.04 -25.00
CA ALA A 118 3.05 -5.55 -23.94
C ALA A 118 2.35 -5.54 -22.58
N GLU A 119 2.74 -6.47 -21.71
CA GLU A 119 2.18 -6.59 -20.37
C GLU A 119 3.06 -5.91 -19.31
N LEU A 120 2.41 -5.28 -18.34
CA LEU A 120 3.00 -4.79 -17.11
C LEU A 120 2.36 -5.54 -15.94
N GLY A 121 3.07 -6.54 -15.42
CA GLY A 121 2.69 -7.30 -14.23
C GLY A 121 3.19 -6.65 -12.95
N PHE A 122 2.41 -6.77 -11.87
CA PHE A 122 2.83 -6.44 -10.51
C PHE A 122 1.93 -7.11 -9.46
N ASP A 123 2.47 -7.29 -8.26
CA ASP A 123 1.67 -7.65 -7.08
C ASP A 123 1.36 -6.41 -6.23
N LEU A 124 0.14 -6.34 -5.73
CA LEU A 124 -0.27 -5.47 -4.62
C LEU A 124 -0.50 -6.34 -3.38
N LEU A 125 0.38 -6.23 -2.41
CA LEU A 125 0.23 -6.86 -1.10
C LEU A 125 -0.56 -5.93 -0.19
N LEU A 126 -1.57 -6.43 0.51
CA LEU A 126 -2.31 -5.73 1.56
C LEU A 126 -2.08 -6.42 2.90
N PHE A 127 -1.96 -5.65 3.98
CA PHE A 127 -1.66 -6.14 5.31
C PHE A 127 -2.68 -5.69 6.36
N GLY A 128 -2.95 -6.57 7.32
CA GLY A 128 -3.78 -6.24 8.48
C GLY A 128 -5.18 -5.79 8.06
N GLN A 129 -5.58 -4.61 8.55
CA GLN A 129 -6.90 -4.02 8.28
C GLN A 129 -7.15 -3.71 6.79
N ALA A 130 -6.09 -3.53 5.99
CA ALA A 130 -6.23 -3.25 4.56
C ALA A 130 -6.79 -4.45 3.78
N VAL A 131 -6.64 -5.68 4.28
CA VAL A 131 -7.24 -6.88 3.68
C VAL A 131 -8.76 -6.74 3.61
N GLY A 132 -9.39 -6.15 4.63
CA GLY A 132 -10.84 -5.87 4.63
C GLY A 132 -11.27 -4.80 3.62
N LEU A 133 -10.33 -4.07 3.02
CA LEU A 133 -10.57 -3.02 2.03
C LEU A 133 -10.25 -3.48 0.60
N GLN A 134 -10.02 -4.78 0.39
CA GLN A 134 -9.63 -5.38 -0.91
C GLN A 134 -10.52 -4.97 -2.09
N ALA A 135 -11.84 -4.85 -1.90
CA ALA A 135 -12.75 -4.44 -2.98
C ALA A 135 -12.44 -3.03 -3.51
N PHE A 136 -12.06 -2.10 -2.62
CA PHE A 136 -11.65 -0.75 -2.99
C PHE A 136 -10.26 -0.73 -3.64
N ALA A 137 -9.37 -1.63 -3.23
CA ALA A 137 -8.08 -1.81 -3.89
C ALA A 137 -8.25 -2.31 -5.33
N VAL A 138 -9.11 -3.31 -5.56
CA VAL A 138 -9.43 -3.81 -6.92
C VAL A 138 -10.07 -2.71 -7.75
N LEU A 139 -11.06 -1.99 -7.23
CA LEU A 139 -11.67 -0.84 -7.92
C LEU A 139 -10.61 0.21 -8.30
N ALA A 140 -9.69 0.53 -7.40
CA ALA A 140 -8.63 1.48 -7.69
C ALA A 140 -7.67 0.98 -8.77
N LEU A 141 -7.34 -0.31 -8.80
CA LEU A 141 -6.53 -0.93 -9.86
C LEU A 141 -7.22 -0.84 -11.23
N GLU A 142 -8.52 -1.15 -11.29
CA GLU A 142 -9.31 -1.01 -12.52
C GLU A 142 -9.34 0.44 -13.03
N ARG A 143 -9.59 1.39 -12.12
CA ARG A 143 -9.65 2.83 -12.46
C ARG A 143 -8.28 3.38 -12.84
N MET A 144 -7.22 2.90 -12.20
CA MET A 144 -5.84 3.20 -12.55
C MET A 144 -5.53 2.73 -13.97
N ALA A 145 -5.87 1.48 -14.31
CA ALA A 145 -5.67 0.93 -15.65
C ALA A 145 -6.40 1.74 -16.73
N ALA A 146 -7.63 2.18 -16.45
CA ALA A 146 -8.40 3.02 -17.38
C ALA A 146 -7.79 4.41 -17.59
N ALA A 147 -7.22 5.02 -16.54
CA ALA A 147 -6.64 6.37 -16.59
C ALA A 147 -5.25 6.42 -17.24
N LEU A 148 -4.46 5.34 -17.13
CA LEU A 148 -3.14 5.24 -17.75
C LEU A 148 -3.20 5.13 -19.29
N GLY A 149 -4.38 4.86 -19.86
CA GLY A 149 -4.59 4.76 -21.31
C GLY A 149 -5.13 6.02 -21.99
N THR A 150 -5.21 7.16 -21.28
CA THR A 150 -5.78 8.42 -21.82
C THR A 150 -4.76 9.56 -21.91
N GLY A 151 -3.46 9.23 -22.02
CA GLY A 151 -2.37 10.19 -22.21
C GLY A 151 -1.92 10.28 -23.65
#